data_AF-A0A4Y7RFY5-F1
#
_entry.id   AF-A0A4Y7RFY5-F1
#
_cell.length_a   1.000
_cell.length_b   1.000
_cell.length_c   1.000
_cell.angle_alpha   90.00
_cell.angle_beta   90.00
_cell.angle_gamma   90.00
#
_symmetry.space_group_name_H-M   'P 1'
#
loop_
_entity.id
_entity.type
_entity.pdbx_description
1 polymer ?
#
loop_
_entity_poly.entity_id
_entity_poly.type
_entity_poly.pdbx_seq_one_letter_code
_entity_poly.pdbx_strand_id
1 'polypeptide(L)'
;MPSCSGTKPNYAGFVSDYLSYATTAASELGVSIAFILCQWYQEWGLPANNPAWQGSTMGYTTCGSCGSFPMFCSLSDGTGAYIAQMGYYNDNSSWTNVFGNPVSVYNSYNWGFNGGQTAYNVSTDDGYYVTATSQHFYGALESGGNGTTGTYAANEAIGASPWNYGHYMSYTSGDTYPGRRLNVILNNSGWAPTYCYVP
;
A
#
# COMPACT_ATOMS: atom_id res chain seq x y z
N MET A 1 -20.83 -4.84 -14.55
CA MET A 1 -20.83 -5.67 -13.32
C MET A 1 -19.39 -5.91 -12.91
N PRO A 2 -19.07 -5.94 -11.61
CA PRO A 2 -17.72 -6.23 -11.13
C PRO A 2 -17.25 -7.62 -11.58
N SER A 3 -15.95 -7.80 -11.69
CA SER A 3 -15.29 -9.00 -12.24
C SER A 3 -14.06 -9.37 -11.41
N CYS A 4 -13.75 -10.66 -11.31
CA CYS A 4 -12.53 -11.15 -10.67
C CYS A 4 -11.28 -11.01 -11.52
N SER A 5 -11.43 -10.56 -12.77
CA SER A 5 -10.34 -10.34 -13.68
C SER A 5 -10.56 -9.07 -14.49
N GLY A 6 -9.45 -8.44 -14.87
CA GLY A 6 -9.43 -7.28 -15.73
C GLY A 6 -8.01 -6.95 -16.13
N THR A 7 -7.83 -6.35 -17.30
CA THR A 7 -6.52 -5.91 -17.77
C THR A 7 -6.05 -4.71 -16.97
N LYS A 8 -4.86 -4.80 -16.38
CA LYS A 8 -4.20 -3.67 -15.70
C LYS A 8 -3.91 -2.56 -16.73
N PRO A 9 -4.47 -1.35 -16.58
CA PRO A 9 -4.19 -0.22 -17.46
C PRO A 9 -2.76 0.26 -17.25
N ASN A 10 -2.30 1.14 -18.12
CA ASN A 10 -1.07 1.89 -17.86
C ASN A 10 -1.29 2.89 -16.71
N TYR A 11 -0.20 3.47 -16.19
CA TYR A 11 -0.26 4.41 -15.06
C TYR A 11 -1.12 5.65 -15.32
N ALA A 12 -1.14 6.17 -16.55
CA ALA A 12 -1.91 7.36 -16.88
C ALA A 12 -3.42 7.09 -16.87
N GLY A 13 -3.85 5.99 -17.51
CA GLY A 13 -5.24 5.55 -17.49
C GLY A 13 -5.70 5.20 -16.07
N PHE A 14 -4.83 4.54 -15.29
CA PHE A 14 -5.10 4.24 -13.89
C PHE A 14 -5.42 5.49 -13.07
N VAL A 15 -4.58 6.51 -13.12
CA VAL A 15 -4.83 7.75 -12.37
C VAL A 15 -6.10 8.43 -12.83
N SER A 16 -6.33 8.52 -14.15
CA SER A 16 -7.54 9.15 -14.70
C SER A 16 -8.83 8.56 -14.10
N ASP A 17 -8.88 7.24 -13.91
CA ASP A 17 -10.09 6.55 -13.49
C ASP A 17 -10.27 6.52 -11.96
N TYR A 18 -9.17 6.54 -11.20
CA TYR A 18 -9.20 6.23 -9.76
C TYR A 18 -8.70 7.35 -8.83
N LEU A 19 -8.19 8.46 -9.37
CA LEU A 19 -7.60 9.55 -8.57
C LEU A 19 -8.55 10.10 -7.51
N SER A 20 -9.83 10.30 -7.83
CA SER A 20 -10.79 10.85 -6.86
C SER A 20 -10.96 9.95 -5.65
N TYR A 21 -11.06 8.64 -5.85
CA TYR A 21 -11.20 7.66 -4.76
C TYR A 21 -9.92 7.55 -3.93
N ALA A 22 -8.75 7.56 -4.60
CA ALA A 22 -7.46 7.57 -3.93
C ALA A 22 -7.24 8.85 -3.11
N THR A 23 -7.75 9.99 -3.59
CA THR A 23 -7.70 11.28 -2.87
C THR A 23 -8.54 11.22 -1.60
N THR A 24 -9.75 10.68 -1.66
CA THR A 24 -10.57 10.45 -0.46
C THR A 24 -9.84 9.56 0.54
N ALA A 25 -9.31 8.41 0.10
CA ALA A 25 -8.60 7.50 1.00
C ALA A 25 -7.34 8.12 1.61
N ALA A 26 -6.57 8.89 0.82
CA ALA A 26 -5.39 9.59 1.29
C ALA A 26 -5.72 10.64 2.36
N SER A 27 -6.80 11.41 2.17
CA SER A 27 -7.27 12.40 3.13
C SER A 27 -7.69 11.76 4.45
N GLU A 28 -8.45 10.67 4.40
CA GLU A 28 -8.94 9.97 5.61
C GLU A 28 -7.81 9.28 6.39
N LEU A 29 -6.76 8.82 5.69
CA LEU A 29 -5.62 8.13 6.30
C LEU A 29 -4.45 9.07 6.60
N GLY A 30 -4.49 10.35 6.22
CA GLY A 30 -3.40 11.29 6.47
C GLY A 30 -2.06 10.88 5.83
N VAL A 31 -2.11 10.23 4.66
CA VAL A 31 -0.94 9.79 3.89
C VAL A 31 -1.05 10.29 2.45
N SER A 32 0.02 10.17 1.66
CA SER A 32 0.00 10.66 0.28
C SER A 32 -1.00 9.93 -0.63
N ILE A 33 -1.55 10.63 -1.63
CA ILE A 33 -2.31 10.00 -2.72
C ILE A 33 -1.49 8.91 -3.41
N ALA A 34 -0.20 9.17 -3.66
CA ALA A 34 0.69 8.26 -4.36
C ALA A 34 0.87 6.92 -3.64
N PHE A 35 0.91 6.91 -2.30
CA PHE A 35 0.92 5.68 -1.50
C PHE A 35 -0.29 4.80 -1.82
N ILE A 36 -1.49 5.39 -1.80
CA ILE A 36 -2.75 4.69 -2.10
C ILE A 36 -2.72 4.12 -3.52
N LEU A 37 -2.36 4.96 -4.50
CA LEU A 37 -2.29 4.57 -5.91
C LEU A 37 -1.28 3.44 -6.15
N CYS A 38 -0.10 3.47 -5.52
CA CYS A 38 0.90 2.42 -5.64
C CYS A 38 0.36 1.08 -5.17
N GLN A 39 -0.31 1.06 -4.00
CA GLN A 39 -0.85 -0.16 -3.44
C GLN A 39 -1.98 -0.73 -4.32
N TRP A 40 -2.93 0.12 -4.71
CA TRP A 40 -4.06 -0.31 -5.55
C TRP A 40 -3.63 -0.76 -6.94
N TYR A 41 -2.62 -0.12 -7.52
CA TYR A 41 -2.08 -0.54 -8.81
C TYR A 41 -1.36 -1.88 -8.72
N GLN A 42 -0.59 -2.11 -7.66
CA GLN A 42 0.10 -3.37 -7.43
C GLN A 42 -0.90 -4.53 -7.26
N GLU A 43 -1.86 -4.37 -6.35
CA GLU A 43 -2.86 -5.40 -6.01
C GLU A 43 -3.86 -5.67 -7.14
N TRP A 44 -4.30 -4.60 -7.81
CA TRP A 44 -5.19 -4.66 -8.96
C TRP A 44 -6.53 -5.37 -8.72
N GLY A 45 -7.15 -5.15 -7.56
CA GLY A 45 -8.49 -5.66 -7.27
C GLY A 45 -9.63 -4.73 -7.72
N LEU A 46 -9.32 -3.64 -8.42
CA LEU A 46 -10.29 -2.67 -8.92
C LEU A 46 -11.37 -3.23 -9.87
N PRO A 47 -11.11 -4.24 -10.73
CA PRO A 47 -12.19 -4.89 -11.47
C PRO A 47 -13.29 -5.49 -10.57
N ALA A 48 -12.93 -5.93 -9.36
CA ALA A 48 -13.84 -6.47 -8.35
C ALA A 48 -14.39 -5.38 -7.41
N ASN A 49 -14.11 -4.10 -7.69
CA ASN A 49 -14.29 -2.98 -6.78
C ASN A 49 -13.63 -3.21 -5.41
N ASN A 50 -12.56 -4.00 -5.32
CA ASN A 50 -11.84 -4.30 -4.08
C ASN A 50 -10.38 -3.84 -4.24
N PRO A 51 -10.07 -2.54 -4.07
CA PRO A 51 -8.86 -1.94 -4.63
C PRO A 51 -7.53 -2.60 -4.24
N ALA A 52 -7.47 -3.15 -3.02
CA ALA A 52 -6.27 -3.77 -2.46
C ALA A 52 -6.55 -5.18 -1.90
N TRP A 53 -7.54 -5.88 -2.48
CA TRP A 53 -7.95 -7.23 -2.06
C TRP A 53 -8.15 -7.36 -0.54
N GLN A 54 -8.93 -6.45 0.05
CA GLN A 54 -9.40 -6.56 1.42
C GLN A 54 -10.02 -7.94 1.67
N GLY A 55 -9.59 -8.63 2.73
CA GLY A 55 -10.15 -9.95 3.10
C GLY A 55 -11.49 -9.88 3.84
N SER A 56 -11.89 -8.69 4.27
CA SER A 56 -13.13 -8.43 5.02
C SER A 56 -13.99 -7.41 4.28
N THR A 57 -15.30 -7.50 4.44
CA THR A 57 -16.24 -6.50 3.90
C THR A 57 -16.21 -5.19 4.66
N MET A 58 -15.72 -5.21 5.91
CA MET A 58 -15.73 -4.05 6.80
C MET A 58 -17.11 -3.40 6.98
N GLY A 59 -18.19 -4.16 6.77
CA GLY A 59 -19.57 -3.67 6.84
C GLY A 59 -20.10 -3.02 5.55
N TYR A 60 -19.32 -2.97 4.47
CA TYR A 60 -19.72 -2.40 3.19
C TYR A 60 -20.40 -3.43 2.27
N THR A 61 -21.17 -2.92 1.30
CA THR A 61 -22.08 -3.74 0.47
C THR A 61 -21.31 -4.57 -0.57
N THR A 62 -21.57 -5.88 -0.61
CA THR A 62 -20.98 -6.80 -1.58
C THR A 62 -21.99 -7.36 -2.58
N CYS A 63 -21.52 -7.66 -3.80
CA CYS A 63 -22.32 -8.28 -4.87
C CYS A 63 -21.79 -9.64 -5.31
N GLY A 64 -20.74 -10.16 -4.67
CA GLY A 64 -20.11 -11.43 -5.02
C GLY A 64 -18.79 -11.65 -4.31
N SER A 65 -17.99 -12.59 -4.83
CA SER A 65 -16.64 -12.88 -4.32
C SER A 65 -15.70 -13.38 -5.42
N CYS A 66 -14.40 -13.16 -5.20
CA CYS A 66 -13.30 -13.69 -5.97
C CYS A 66 -12.47 -14.60 -5.07
N GLY A 67 -12.80 -15.89 -5.06
CA GLY A 67 -12.25 -16.82 -4.06
C GLY A 67 -12.68 -16.38 -2.66
N SER A 68 -11.70 -16.12 -1.79
CA SER A 68 -11.91 -15.64 -0.41
C SER A 68 -12.15 -14.13 -0.30
N PHE A 69 -11.98 -13.37 -1.38
CA PHE A 69 -12.09 -11.91 -1.33
C PHE A 69 -13.50 -11.44 -1.73
N PRO A 70 -14.09 -10.47 -1.01
CA PRO A 70 -15.35 -9.85 -1.40
C PRO A 70 -15.22 -9.08 -2.71
N MET A 71 -16.29 -9.10 -3.51
CA MET A 71 -16.53 -8.15 -4.59
C MET A 71 -17.54 -7.13 -4.12
N PHE A 72 -17.22 -5.85 -4.23
CA PHE A 72 -18.08 -4.78 -3.76
C PHE A 72 -19.05 -4.31 -4.86
N CYS A 73 -20.26 -3.91 -4.47
CA CYS A 73 -21.28 -3.42 -5.40
C CYS A 73 -20.81 -2.18 -6.16
N SER A 74 -20.02 -1.33 -5.50
CA SER A 74 -19.44 -0.11 -6.08
C SER A 74 -17.99 0.07 -5.64
N LEU A 75 -17.23 0.85 -6.41
CA LEU A 75 -15.87 1.23 -6.01
C LEU A 75 -15.86 2.09 -4.73
N SER A 76 -16.94 2.83 -4.46
CA SER A 76 -17.09 3.60 -3.22
C SER A 76 -17.16 2.67 -2.00
N ASP A 77 -17.92 1.58 -2.09
CA ASP A 77 -18.01 0.56 -1.03
C ASP A 77 -16.63 -0.06 -0.76
N GLY A 78 -15.90 -0.43 -1.83
CA GLY A 78 -14.55 -0.98 -1.69
C GLY A 78 -13.53 0.03 -1.17
N THR A 79 -13.63 1.29 -1.57
CA THR A 79 -12.77 2.37 -1.04
C THR A 79 -13.01 2.58 0.45
N GLY A 80 -14.28 2.58 0.88
CA GLY A 80 -14.63 2.66 2.30
C GLY A 80 -14.12 1.46 3.10
N ALA A 81 -14.24 0.24 2.55
CA ALA A 81 -13.69 -0.96 3.17
C ALA A 81 -12.16 -0.91 3.28
N TYR A 82 -11.48 -0.44 2.23
CA TYR A 82 -10.04 -0.20 2.24
C TYR A 82 -9.62 0.79 3.33
N ILE A 83 -10.29 1.95 3.44
CA ILE A 83 -10.00 2.96 4.48
C ILE A 83 -10.16 2.36 5.87
N ALA A 84 -11.26 1.67 6.13
CA ALA A 84 -11.53 1.06 7.42
C ALA A 84 -10.48 -0.01 7.77
N GLN A 85 -10.03 -0.80 6.80
CA GLN A 85 -8.97 -1.80 7.02
C GLN A 85 -7.59 -1.14 7.22
N MET A 86 -7.22 -0.17 6.38
CA MET A 86 -5.95 0.56 6.49
C MET A 86 -5.83 1.32 7.80
N GLY A 87 -6.93 1.82 8.37
CA GLY A 87 -6.93 2.49 9.68
C GLY A 87 -6.23 1.68 10.78
N TYR A 88 -6.33 0.34 10.76
CA TYR A 88 -5.63 -0.53 11.72
C TYR A 88 -4.11 -0.58 11.54
N TYR A 89 -3.59 -0.27 10.35
CA TYR A 89 -2.15 -0.29 10.07
C TYR A 89 -1.57 1.13 9.99
N ASN A 90 -2.44 2.13 9.85
CA ASN A 90 -2.07 3.52 9.71
C ASN A 90 -1.70 4.15 11.05
N ASP A 91 -2.60 4.05 12.02
CA ASP A 91 -2.50 4.78 13.29
C ASP A 91 -2.17 3.87 14.47
N ASN A 92 -2.30 2.55 14.31
CA ASN A 92 -2.34 1.63 15.44
C ASN A 92 -1.07 0.78 15.58
N SER A 93 -0.31 1.08 16.64
CA SER A 93 0.88 0.35 17.07
C SER A 93 0.60 -1.07 17.60
N SER A 94 -0.65 -1.55 17.61
CA SER A 94 -1.00 -2.88 18.13
C SER A 94 -0.49 -4.02 17.27
N TRP A 95 -0.16 -3.75 16.02
CA TRP A 95 0.41 -4.73 15.10
C TRP A 95 1.91 -4.60 15.04
N THR A 96 2.60 -5.71 14.92
CA THR A 96 4.06 -5.77 14.82
C THR A 96 4.46 -6.11 13.40
N ASN A 97 5.32 -5.31 12.78
CA ASN A 97 5.89 -5.55 11.47
C ASN A 97 6.84 -6.78 11.46
N VAL A 98 7.29 -7.20 10.28
CA VAL A 98 8.20 -8.34 10.13
C VAL A 98 9.53 -8.20 10.90
N PHE A 99 9.91 -6.98 11.27
CA PHE A 99 11.13 -6.68 12.04
C PHE A 99 10.91 -6.63 13.55
N GLY A 100 9.70 -6.93 14.04
CA GLY A 100 9.41 -6.91 15.48
C GLY A 100 9.03 -5.55 16.05
N ASN A 101 8.80 -4.54 15.20
CA ASN A 101 8.44 -3.18 15.63
C ASN A 101 6.97 -2.86 15.36
N PRO A 102 6.33 -1.96 16.15
CA PRO A 102 4.98 -1.50 15.86
C PRO A 102 4.82 -0.96 14.43
N VAL A 103 3.71 -1.32 13.79
CA VAL A 103 3.32 -0.76 12.49
C VAL A 103 2.69 0.60 12.70
N SER A 104 3.11 1.60 11.93
CA SER A 104 2.35 2.83 11.73
C SER A 104 2.73 3.47 10.40
N VAL A 105 1.84 3.33 9.41
CA VAL A 105 2.06 3.93 8.09
C VAL A 105 2.03 5.47 8.19
N TYR A 106 1.15 6.04 9.01
CA TYR A 106 1.09 7.49 9.24
C TYR A 106 2.40 8.03 9.83
N ASN A 107 2.92 7.40 10.88
CA ASN A 107 4.18 7.86 11.48
C ASN A 107 5.35 7.64 10.52
N SER A 108 5.34 6.56 9.75
CA SER A 108 6.38 6.32 8.75
C SER A 108 6.34 7.39 7.65
N TYR A 109 5.15 7.76 7.18
CA TYR A 109 5.00 8.86 6.23
C TYR A 109 5.57 10.18 6.77
N ASN A 110 5.25 10.55 8.00
CA ASN A 110 5.61 11.85 8.55
C ASN A 110 7.05 11.92 9.08
N TRP A 111 7.52 10.84 9.73
CA TRP A 111 8.75 10.80 10.53
C TRP A 111 9.76 9.75 10.08
N GLY A 112 9.44 8.99 9.03
CA GLY A 112 10.36 8.06 8.40
C GLY A 112 10.29 6.63 8.91
N PHE A 113 10.99 5.75 8.20
CA PHE A 113 11.14 4.34 8.56
C PHE A 113 12.60 4.04 8.91
N ASN A 114 12.83 3.29 9.99
CA ASN A 114 14.18 2.97 10.45
C ASN A 114 14.83 1.89 9.58
N GLY A 115 16.06 2.15 9.13
CA GLY A 115 16.86 1.19 8.36
C GLY A 115 17.69 0.23 9.23
N GLY A 116 18.22 -0.81 8.60
CA GLY A 116 19.19 -1.73 9.20
C GLY A 116 18.61 -2.82 10.10
N GLN A 117 17.29 -2.96 10.14
CA GLN A 117 16.61 -4.04 10.85
C GLN A 117 16.57 -5.28 9.98
N THR A 118 16.84 -6.46 10.53
CA THR A 118 16.89 -7.71 9.75
C THR A 118 15.81 -8.67 10.22
N ALA A 119 15.07 -9.22 9.27
CA ALA A 119 14.11 -10.29 9.49
C ALA A 119 14.45 -11.50 8.60
N TYR A 120 14.21 -12.70 9.12
CA TYR A 120 14.40 -13.95 8.40
C TYR A 120 13.04 -14.54 8.01
N ASN A 121 13.01 -15.32 6.93
CA ASN A 121 11.80 -16.00 6.44
C ASN A 121 10.67 -15.02 6.08
N VAL A 122 11.00 -13.89 5.47
CA VAL A 122 10.00 -12.95 4.92
C VAL A 122 9.50 -13.49 3.59
N SER A 123 8.19 -13.60 3.43
CA SER A 123 7.57 -14.10 2.20
C SER A 123 7.60 -13.02 1.11
N THR A 124 7.88 -13.40 -0.13
CA THR A 124 7.92 -12.49 -1.28
C THR A 124 6.74 -12.75 -2.24
N ASP A 125 6.42 -11.78 -3.10
CA ASP A 125 5.34 -11.91 -4.10
C ASP A 125 5.57 -13.06 -5.10
N ASP A 126 6.83 -13.45 -5.31
CA ASP A 126 7.22 -14.56 -6.18
C ASP A 126 7.35 -15.90 -5.44
N GLY A 127 6.84 -15.99 -4.20
CA GLY A 127 6.66 -17.25 -3.46
C GLY A 127 7.90 -17.77 -2.75
N TYR A 128 8.93 -16.93 -2.57
CA TYR A 128 10.15 -17.28 -1.86
C TYR A 128 10.11 -16.78 -0.40
N TYR A 129 10.97 -17.36 0.43
CA TYR A 129 11.26 -16.87 1.77
C TYR A 129 12.69 -16.35 1.79
N VAL A 130 12.86 -15.08 2.15
CA VAL A 130 14.15 -14.39 2.07
C VAL A 130 14.53 -13.76 3.40
N THR A 131 15.80 -13.35 3.52
CA THR A 131 16.22 -12.41 4.54
C THR A 131 15.95 -11.00 4.02
N ALA A 132 15.17 -10.22 4.76
CA ALA A 132 14.89 -8.83 4.43
C ALA A 132 15.66 -7.92 5.39
N THR A 133 16.16 -6.80 4.88
CA THR A 133 16.80 -5.74 5.66
C THR A 133 16.06 -4.44 5.39
N SER A 134 15.55 -3.80 6.44
CA SER A 134 14.84 -2.53 6.27
C SER A 134 15.74 -1.45 5.68
N GLN A 135 15.16 -0.64 4.79
CA GLN A 135 15.82 0.57 4.31
C GLN A 135 15.36 1.79 5.10
N HIS A 136 16.30 2.69 5.38
CA HIS A 136 15.96 3.98 5.97
C HIS A 136 15.37 4.89 4.90
N PHE A 137 14.18 5.41 5.17
CA PHE A 137 13.55 6.45 4.39
C PHE A 137 13.14 7.58 5.31
N TYR A 138 13.52 8.81 4.98
CA TYR A 138 13.13 10.00 5.74
C TYR A 138 11.64 10.28 5.63
N GLY A 139 11.03 10.69 6.73
CA GLY A 139 9.64 11.15 6.73
C GLY A 139 9.46 12.46 5.98
N ALA A 140 8.23 12.78 5.58
CA ALA A 140 7.89 14.02 4.89
C ALA A 140 8.23 15.25 5.73
N LEU A 141 8.02 15.22 7.05
CA LEU A 141 8.36 16.35 7.93
C LEU A 141 9.86 16.39 8.23
N GLU A 142 10.47 15.23 8.43
CA GLU A 142 11.91 15.09 8.67
C GLU A 142 12.74 15.60 7.47
N SER A 143 12.24 15.41 6.25
CA SER A 143 12.86 15.88 5.01
C SER A 143 12.50 17.33 4.64
N GLY A 144 11.99 18.12 5.58
CA GLY A 144 11.65 19.54 5.36
C GLY A 144 10.41 19.76 4.49
N GLY A 145 9.46 18.81 4.51
CA GLY A 145 8.21 18.86 3.74
C GLY A 145 8.23 18.04 2.45
N ASN A 146 9.27 17.23 2.19
CA ASN A 146 9.32 16.42 0.97
C ASN A 146 8.46 15.15 1.11
N GLY A 147 7.21 15.26 0.65
CA GLY A 147 6.25 14.15 0.67
C GLY A 147 6.70 12.89 -0.09
N THR A 148 7.62 12.99 -1.06
CA THR A 148 8.12 11.82 -1.79
C THR A 148 8.90 10.88 -0.87
N THR A 149 9.75 11.39 0.02
CA THR A 149 10.48 10.54 0.97
C THR A 149 9.54 9.90 1.98
N GLY A 150 8.54 10.67 2.46
CA GLY A 150 7.48 10.12 3.29
C GLY A 150 6.71 9.00 2.60
N THR A 151 6.44 9.13 1.30
CA THR A 151 5.79 8.06 0.52
C THR A 151 6.65 6.79 0.46
N TYR A 152 7.97 6.91 0.30
CA TYR A 152 8.87 5.76 0.37
C TYR A 152 8.85 5.08 1.74
N ALA A 153 8.84 5.87 2.82
CA ALA A 153 8.76 5.36 4.18
C ALA A 153 7.41 4.66 4.46
N ALA A 154 6.30 5.22 3.98
CA ALA A 154 4.97 4.62 4.07
C ALA A 154 4.88 3.29 3.32
N ASN A 155 5.45 3.22 2.11
CA ASN A 155 5.52 2.00 1.30
C ASN A 155 6.34 0.89 2.00
N GLU A 156 7.45 1.26 2.63
CA GLU A 156 8.24 0.32 3.45
C GLU A 156 7.44 -0.19 4.63
N ALA A 157 6.76 0.72 5.35
CA ALA A 157 5.96 0.38 6.52
C ALA A 157 4.81 -0.59 6.19
N ILE A 158 4.09 -0.36 5.09
CA ILE A 158 3.00 -1.25 4.68
C ILE A 158 3.52 -2.59 4.17
N GLY A 159 4.61 -2.60 3.41
CA GLY A 159 5.23 -3.84 2.93
C GLY A 159 5.72 -4.70 4.10
N ALA A 160 6.23 -4.06 5.16
CA ALA A 160 6.68 -4.74 6.37
C ALA A 160 5.53 -5.15 7.30
N SER A 161 4.30 -4.66 7.09
CA SER A 161 3.17 -4.86 8.00
C SER A 161 2.58 -6.29 7.94
N PRO A 162 1.84 -6.72 8.98
CA PRO A 162 1.05 -7.95 8.96
C PRO A 162 -0.13 -7.97 7.99
N TRP A 163 -0.46 -6.88 7.31
CA TRP A 163 -1.38 -7.02 6.19
C TRP A 163 -0.69 -7.87 5.12
N ASN A 164 0.55 -7.52 4.81
CA ASN A 164 1.21 -7.99 3.61
C ASN A 164 2.36 -8.97 3.86
N TYR A 165 2.94 -9.00 5.06
CA TYR A 165 3.98 -9.94 5.47
C TYR A 165 5.16 -10.09 4.47
N GLY A 166 5.54 -9.02 3.76
CA GLY A 166 6.59 -9.05 2.73
C GLY A 166 6.09 -9.19 1.28
N HIS A 167 4.78 -9.32 1.06
CA HIS A 167 4.20 -8.95 -0.23
C HIS A 167 4.63 -7.49 -0.54
N TYR A 168 5.00 -7.22 -1.78
CA TYR A 168 5.78 -6.07 -2.28
C TYR A 168 7.31 -6.22 -2.34
N MET A 169 7.81 -7.44 -2.14
CA MET A 169 9.17 -7.87 -2.51
C MET A 169 9.15 -8.86 -3.66
N SER A 170 10.16 -8.83 -4.53
CA SER A 170 10.47 -9.90 -5.48
C SER A 170 11.91 -10.39 -5.29
N TYR A 171 12.05 -11.66 -4.88
CA TYR A 171 13.36 -12.30 -4.76
C TYR A 171 14.07 -12.37 -6.12
N THR A 172 13.34 -12.72 -7.17
CA THR A 172 13.88 -12.82 -8.55
C THR A 172 14.36 -11.48 -9.10
N SER A 173 13.85 -10.37 -8.57
CA SER A 173 14.31 -9.00 -8.88
C SER A 173 15.46 -8.52 -7.98
N GLY A 174 15.87 -9.32 -7.00
CA GLY A 174 16.93 -8.98 -6.04
C GLY A 174 16.50 -7.98 -4.97
N ASP A 175 15.20 -7.87 -4.68
CA ASP A 175 14.69 -6.95 -3.69
C ASP A 175 15.13 -7.35 -2.27
N THR A 176 15.58 -6.38 -1.49
CA THR A 176 16.12 -6.60 -0.14
C THR A 176 15.26 -6.04 0.98
N TYR A 177 14.18 -5.31 0.66
CA TYR A 177 13.32 -4.66 1.64
C TYR A 177 11.82 -4.73 1.27
N PRO A 178 10.90 -4.78 2.25
CA PRO A 178 9.47 -5.04 2.01
C PRO A 178 8.73 -4.10 1.05
N GLY A 179 8.96 -2.79 1.08
CA GLY A 179 8.23 -1.82 0.25
C GLY A 179 8.74 -1.64 -1.19
N ARG A 180 9.69 -2.47 -1.65
CA ARG A 180 10.48 -2.18 -2.86
C ARG A 180 9.64 -2.08 -4.13
N ARG A 181 8.69 -2.98 -4.35
CA ARG A 181 7.85 -2.96 -5.55
C ARG A 181 6.95 -1.73 -5.63
N LEU A 182 6.42 -1.27 -4.51
CA LEU A 182 5.64 -0.02 -4.45
C LEU A 182 6.51 1.18 -4.80
N ASN A 183 7.76 1.21 -4.33
CA ASN A 183 8.72 2.27 -4.65
C ASN A 183 9.13 2.25 -6.12
N VAL A 184 9.21 1.07 -6.75
CA VAL A 184 9.40 0.94 -8.21
C VAL A 184 8.21 1.52 -8.97
N ILE A 185 6.97 1.21 -8.54
CA ILE A 185 5.76 1.77 -9.14
C ILE A 185 5.77 3.29 -9.03
N LEU A 186 6.04 3.84 -7.84
CA LEU A 186 6.09 5.28 -7.59
C LEU A 186 7.05 6.02 -8.55
N ASN A 187 8.24 5.43 -8.76
CA ASN A 187 9.26 5.98 -9.65
C ASN A 187 8.86 5.89 -11.13
N ASN A 188 8.33 4.73 -11.54
CA ASN A 188 8.01 4.47 -12.95
C ASN A 188 6.72 5.14 -13.41
N SER A 189 5.82 5.47 -12.48
CA SER A 189 4.53 6.08 -12.77
C SER A 189 4.60 7.59 -12.97
N GLY A 190 5.66 8.23 -12.49
CA GLY A 190 5.77 9.70 -12.47
C GLY A 190 4.86 10.37 -11.43
N TRP A 191 4.38 9.63 -10.43
CA TRP A 191 3.50 10.19 -9.38
C TRP A 191 4.24 10.94 -8.29
N ALA A 192 5.53 10.64 -8.09
CA ALA A 192 6.40 11.27 -7.10
C ALA A 192 6.30 12.82 -7.02
N PRO A 193 6.36 13.58 -8.14
CA PRO A 193 6.27 15.04 -8.09
C PRO A 193 4.86 15.59 -7.84
N THR A 194 3.82 14.82 -8.13
CA THR A 194 2.45 15.37 -8.26
C THR A 194 1.49 14.86 -7.19
N TYR A 195 1.72 13.67 -6.63
CA TYR A 195 0.72 13.00 -5.78
C TYR A 195 1.28 12.60 -4.41
N CYS A 196 2.49 13.03 -4.06
CA CYS A 196 3.13 12.69 -2.78
C CYS A 196 2.74 13.59 -1.60
N TYR A 197 1.71 14.42 -1.73
CA TYR A 197 1.15 15.24 -0.65
C TYR A 197 -0.09 14.61 -0.03
N VAL A 198 -0.40 14.99 1.22
CA VAL A 198 -1.69 14.72 1.88
C VAL A 198 -2.66 15.83 1.46
N PRO A 199 -3.82 15.51 0.85
CA PRO A 199 -4.80 16.50 0.38
C PRO A 199 -5.46 17.32 1.48
#